data_AF-A0A5N5RK81-F1
#
_entry.id   AF-A0A5N5RK81-F1
#
_cell.length_a   1.000
_cell.length_b   1.000
_cell.length_c   1.000
_cell.angle_alpha   90.00
_cell.angle_beta   90.00
_cell.angle_gamma   90.00
#
_symmetry.space_group_name_H-M   'P 1'
#
loop_
_entity.id
_entity.type
_entity.pdbx_description
1 polymer ?
#
loop_
_entity_poly.entity_id
_entity_poly.type
_entity_poly.pdbx_seq_one_letter_code
_entity_poly.pdbx_strand_id
1 'polypeptide(L)'
;MQWQVSQDKSKASDFVSTTTTQLSSKRQGMVVDGKTWSCRDILAQFITLRDKHPNSLLIWSGDWPNYDSNSTKYYVILSGESFDSTDDAWNWCHSNNYGFVDCYPVNLN
;
A
#
# COMPACT_ATOMS: atom_id res chain seq x y z
N MET A 1 -3.64 -14.45 -1.46
CA MET A 1 -3.86 -13.08 -0.94
C MET A 1 -3.77 -13.06 0.57
N GLN A 2 -4.68 -13.71 1.30
CA GLN A 2 -4.70 -13.68 2.77
C GLN A 2 -3.39 -14.16 3.43
N TRP A 3 -2.76 -15.20 2.89
CA TRP A 3 -1.44 -15.64 3.37
C TRP A 3 -0.39 -14.52 3.30
N GLN A 4 -0.27 -13.82 2.17
CA GLN A 4 0.69 -12.71 2.01
C GLN A 4 0.38 -11.56 2.98
N VAL A 5 -0.90 -11.17 3.10
CA VAL A 5 -1.32 -10.15 4.07
C VAL A 5 -0.94 -10.55 5.49
N SER A 6 -1.14 -11.81 5.87
CA SER A 6 -0.75 -12.32 7.18
C SER A 6 0.76 -12.30 7.41
N GLN A 7 1.57 -12.55 6.38
CA GLN A 7 3.03 -12.49 6.49
C GLN A 7 3.51 -11.04 6.70
N ASP A 8 2.92 -10.09 5.97
CA ASP A 8 3.35 -8.69 6.00
C ASP A 8 2.80 -7.92 7.22
N LYS A 9 1.75 -8.43 7.89
CA LYS A 9 1.06 -7.75 8.98
C LYS A 9 1.98 -7.32 10.13
N SER A 10 2.93 -8.17 10.52
CA SER A 10 3.84 -7.85 11.63
C SER A 10 4.83 -6.73 11.30
N LYS A 11 5.24 -6.57 10.03
CA LYS A 11 6.10 -5.44 9.63
C LYS A 11 5.27 -4.19 9.39
N ALA A 12 4.04 -4.35 8.91
CA ALA A 12 3.14 -3.23 8.69
C ALA A 12 2.76 -2.52 10.01
N SER A 13 2.70 -3.22 11.15
CA SER A 13 2.37 -2.58 12.44
C SER A 13 3.34 -1.49 12.87
N ASP A 14 4.57 -1.48 12.36
CA ASP A 14 5.54 -0.40 12.63
C ASP A 14 5.06 0.96 12.07
N PHE A 15 4.20 0.94 11.05
CA PHE A 15 3.62 2.13 10.44
C PHE A 15 2.39 2.67 11.18
N VAL A 16 2.02 2.08 12.32
CA VAL A 16 1.06 2.72 13.26
C VAL A 16 1.71 3.94 13.91
N SER A 17 3.01 3.90 14.19
CA SER A 17 3.76 5.00 14.83
C SER A 17 4.69 5.76 13.88
N THR A 18 4.88 5.30 12.64
CA THR A 18 5.77 5.90 11.65
C THR A 18 5.07 6.15 10.32
N THR A 19 5.65 7.01 9.49
CA THR A 19 5.12 7.31 8.15
C THR A 19 5.76 6.36 7.13
N THR A 20 4.96 5.85 6.19
CA THR A 20 5.39 5.14 4.98
C THR A 20 4.73 5.76 3.76
N THR A 21 4.79 5.11 2.60
CA THR A 21 4.05 5.54 1.40
C THR A 21 3.14 4.44 0.88
N GLN A 22 1.93 4.82 0.46
CA GLN A 22 1.02 3.95 -0.27
C GLN A 22 1.30 4.04 -1.77
N LEU A 23 1.48 2.89 -2.43
CA LEU A 23 1.72 2.75 -3.87
C LEU A 23 0.50 2.29 -4.67
N SER A 24 -0.47 1.64 -4.02
CA SER A 24 -1.69 1.18 -4.68
C SER A 24 -2.78 0.87 -3.65
N SER A 25 -4.03 1.02 -4.06
CA SER A 25 -5.21 0.54 -3.33
C SER A 25 -6.23 0.01 -4.33
N LYS A 26 -6.54 -1.29 -4.25
CA LYS A 26 -7.47 -1.99 -5.15
C LYS A 26 -8.29 -3.03 -4.40
N ARG A 27 -9.48 -3.36 -4.91
CA ARG A 27 -10.31 -4.48 -4.44
C ARG A 27 -10.78 -5.31 -5.62
N GLN A 28 -11.17 -6.56 -5.34
CA GLN A 28 -11.76 -7.42 -6.37
C GLN A 28 -13.01 -6.76 -6.95
N GLY A 29 -13.12 -6.74 -8.28
CA GLY A 29 -14.24 -6.14 -9.01
C GLY A 29 -14.15 -4.62 -9.17
N MET A 30 -13.10 -3.96 -8.65
CA MET A 30 -12.88 -2.54 -8.89
C MET A 30 -12.57 -2.31 -10.37
N VAL A 31 -13.20 -1.31 -10.98
CA VAL A 31 -12.94 -0.90 -12.36
C VAL A 31 -12.08 0.36 -12.35
N VAL A 32 -10.91 0.31 -12.99
CA VAL A 32 -9.98 1.44 -13.14
C VAL A 32 -9.44 1.41 -14.55
N ASP A 33 -9.50 2.54 -15.27
CA ASP A 33 -9.04 2.67 -16.66
C ASP A 33 -9.59 1.59 -17.60
N GLY A 34 -10.87 1.23 -17.42
CA GLY A 34 -11.55 0.19 -18.19
C GLY A 34 -11.16 -1.26 -17.83
N LYS A 35 -10.22 -1.46 -16.88
CA LYS A 35 -9.84 -2.78 -16.36
C LYS A 35 -10.62 -3.11 -15.09
N THR A 36 -11.27 -4.27 -15.08
CA THR A 36 -11.79 -4.88 -13.84
C THR A 36 -10.69 -5.67 -13.14
N TRP A 37 -10.40 -5.31 -11.90
CA TRP A 37 -9.32 -5.92 -11.11
C TRP A 37 -9.76 -7.23 -10.45
N SER A 38 -9.06 -8.32 -10.75
CA SER A 38 -9.18 -9.57 -10.00
C SER A 38 -8.19 -9.62 -8.82
N CYS A 39 -8.39 -10.53 -7.86
CA CYS A 39 -7.39 -10.79 -6.82
C CYS A 39 -6.02 -11.22 -7.40
N ARG A 40 -6.01 -11.89 -8.56
CA ARG A 40 -4.76 -12.27 -9.26
C ARG A 40 -4.04 -11.04 -9.80
N ASP A 41 -4.76 -10.08 -10.37
CA ASP A 41 -4.17 -8.82 -10.86
C ASP A 41 -3.53 -8.02 -9.73
N ILE A 42 -4.20 -7.93 -8.58
CA ILE A 42 -3.70 -7.21 -7.41
C ILE A 42 -2.42 -7.88 -6.89
N LEU A 43 -2.41 -9.22 -6.79
CA LEU A 43 -1.21 -9.95 -6.37
C LEU A 43 -0.06 -9.78 -7.37
N ALA A 44 -0.35 -9.80 -8.67
CA ALA A 44 0.66 -9.57 -9.70
C ALA A 44 1.26 -8.16 -9.59
N GLN A 45 0.42 -7.13 -9.37
CA GLN A 45 0.89 -5.76 -9.14
C GLN A 45 1.79 -5.68 -7.90
N PHE A 46 1.40 -6.35 -6.81
CA PHE A 46 2.23 -6.44 -5.61
C PHE A 46 3.58 -7.08 -5.88
N ILE A 47 3.65 -8.18 -6.64
CA ILE A 47 4.92 -8.83 -6.99
C ILE A 47 5.79 -7.90 -7.83
N THR A 48 5.23 -7.20 -8.82
CA THR A 48 5.99 -6.20 -9.61
C THR A 48 6.51 -5.06 -8.76
N LEU A 49 5.71 -4.56 -7.82
CA LEU A 49 6.16 -3.50 -6.90
C LEU A 49 7.20 -4.02 -5.92
N ARG A 50 7.08 -5.25 -5.43
CA ARG A 50 8.07 -5.89 -4.55
C ARG A 50 9.40 -6.14 -5.24
N ASP A 51 9.38 -6.45 -6.53
CA ASP A 51 10.61 -6.59 -7.34
C ASP A 51 11.33 -5.24 -7.49
N LYS A 52 10.58 -4.16 -7.72
CA LYS A 52 11.12 -2.78 -7.78
C LYS A 52 11.54 -2.24 -6.40
N HIS A 53 10.75 -2.55 -5.37
CA HIS A 53 10.89 -2.08 -3.98
C HIS A 53 10.82 -3.27 -3.02
N PRO A 54 11.97 -3.88 -2.67
CA PRO A 54 12.02 -5.12 -1.88
C PRO A 54 11.30 -5.07 -0.52
N ASN A 55 11.09 -3.87 0.03
CA ASN A 55 10.40 -3.64 1.28
C ASN A 55 8.86 -3.62 1.17
N SER A 56 8.28 -3.59 -0.05
CA SER A 56 6.85 -3.34 -0.25
C SER A 56 5.95 -4.31 0.49
N LEU A 57 4.94 -3.83 1.21
CA LEU A 57 4.02 -4.70 1.96
C LEU A 57 2.64 -4.74 1.33
N LEU A 58 1.97 -5.90 1.39
CA LEU A 58 0.56 -6.02 1.05
C LEU A 58 -0.25 -6.09 2.34
N ILE A 59 -1.14 -5.12 2.55
CA ILE A 59 -2.04 -5.10 3.71
C ILE A 59 -3.50 -5.17 3.30
N TRP A 60 -4.35 -5.61 4.22
CA TRP A 60 -5.79 -5.41 4.14
C TRP A 60 -6.17 -4.15 4.89
N SER A 61 -6.84 -3.21 4.23
CA SER A 61 -7.18 -1.92 4.84
C SER A 61 -8.13 -2.07 6.03
N GLY A 62 -8.92 -3.15 6.11
CA GLY A 62 -9.82 -3.38 7.24
C GLY A 62 -9.12 -3.71 8.57
N ASP A 63 -7.81 -3.95 8.55
CA ASP A 63 -7.05 -4.27 9.75
C ASP A 63 -6.49 -3.03 10.47
N TRP A 64 -6.64 -1.82 9.91
CA TRP A 64 -5.93 -0.63 10.37
C TRP A 64 -6.86 0.59 10.56
N PRO A 65 -6.77 1.30 11.69
CA PRO A 65 -7.61 2.44 12.04
C PRO A 65 -7.71 3.55 10.98
N ASN A 66 -6.61 3.95 10.34
CA ASN A 66 -6.60 5.01 9.32
C ASN A 66 -7.60 4.75 8.17
N TYR A 67 -7.85 3.47 7.88
CA TYR A 67 -8.80 3.06 6.83
C TYR A 67 -10.16 2.62 7.38
N ASP A 68 -10.38 2.68 8.69
CA ASP A 68 -11.52 2.03 9.32
C ASP A 68 -12.85 2.74 9.00
N SER A 69 -12.83 4.07 8.87
CA SER A 69 -13.97 4.89 8.47
C SER A 69 -14.58 4.52 7.10
N ASN A 70 -13.83 3.77 6.27
CA ASN A 70 -14.32 3.29 4.98
C ASN A 70 -15.09 1.97 5.15
N SER A 71 -16.38 1.95 4.82
CA SER A 71 -17.18 0.71 4.76
C SER A 71 -16.67 -0.27 3.70
N THR A 72 -16.04 0.27 2.65
CA THR A 72 -15.33 -0.51 1.64
C THR A 72 -13.87 -0.69 2.04
N LYS A 73 -13.41 -1.93 2.08
CA LYS A 73 -12.02 -2.27 2.34
C LYS A 73 -11.27 -2.66 1.06
N TYR A 74 -9.96 -2.45 1.08
CA TYR A 74 -9.07 -2.58 -0.06
C TYR A 74 -7.83 -3.39 0.31
N TYR A 75 -7.21 -4.01 -0.69
CA TYR A 75 -5.82 -4.42 -0.61
C TYR A 75 -4.95 -3.23 -0.95
N VAL A 76 -4.07 -2.87 -0.02
CA VAL A 76 -3.21 -1.70 -0.12
C VAL A 76 -1.76 -2.18 -0.22
N ILE A 77 -1.00 -1.60 -1.15
CA ILE A 77 0.42 -1.88 -1.31
C ILE A 77 1.18 -0.69 -0.74
N LEU A 78 2.01 -0.94 0.27
CA LEU A 78 2.90 0.06 0.87
C LEU A 78 4.31 -0.09 0.27
N SER A 79 5.12 0.97 0.26
CA SER A 79 6.55 0.86 -0.04
C SER A 79 7.30 0.06 1.03
N GLY A 80 6.82 0.11 2.28
CA GLY A 80 7.45 -0.55 3.42
C GLY A 80 8.71 0.15 3.91
N GLU A 81 9.01 1.33 3.37
CA GLU A 81 10.02 2.25 3.90
C GLU A 81 9.43 3.05 5.07
N SER A 82 10.24 3.35 6.06
CA SER A 82 9.86 4.18 7.21
C SER A 82 10.53 5.56 7.09
N PHE A 83 9.77 6.62 7.33
CA PHE A 83 10.21 8.00 7.20
C PHE A 83 9.93 8.78 8.48
N ASP A 84 10.86 9.69 8.81
CA ASP A 84 10.76 10.57 9.98
C ASP A 84 9.73 11.69 9.77
N SER A 85 9.40 12.02 8.52
CA SER A 85 8.44 13.06 8.17
C SER A 85 7.63 12.74 6.91
N THR A 86 6.49 13.43 6.77
CA THR A 86 5.66 13.42 5.55
C THR A 86 6.42 13.93 4.33
N ASP A 87 7.30 14.92 4.52
CA ASP A 87 8.09 15.51 3.43
C ASP A 87 9.13 14.52 2.91
N ASP A 88 9.78 13.75 3.78
CA ASP A 88 10.71 12.69 3.38
C ASP A 88 10.00 11.57 2.61
N ALA A 89 8.78 11.21 3.03
CA ALA A 89 7.95 10.25 2.32
C ALA A 89 7.54 10.76 0.91
N TRP A 90 7.19 12.04 0.78
CA TRP A 90 6.95 12.67 -0.53
C TRP A 90 8.20 12.71 -1.40
N ASN A 91 9.35 13.06 -0.82
CA ASN A 91 10.63 13.07 -1.52
C ASN A 91 10.97 11.68 -2.05
N TRP A 92 10.67 10.62 -1.29
CA TRP A 92 10.83 9.25 -1.76
C TRP A 92 9.88 8.89 -2.92
N CYS A 93 8.62 9.34 -2.88
CA CYS A 93 7.70 9.15 -4.01
C CYS A 93 8.26 9.81 -5.28
N HIS A 94 8.68 11.07 -5.19
CA HIS A 94 9.23 11.82 -6.32
C HIS A 94 10.54 11.22 -6.85
N SER A 95 11.46 10.81 -5.99
CA SER A 95 12.74 10.20 -6.41
C SER A 95 12.54 8.87 -7.13
N ASN A 96 11.44 8.16 -6.87
CA ASN A 96 11.05 6.93 -7.54
C ASN A 96 10.16 7.13 -8.78
N ASN A 97 10.00 8.39 -9.21
CA ASN A 97 9.20 8.83 -10.36
C ASN A 97 7.70 8.49 -10.25
N TYR A 98 7.15 8.53 -9.04
CA TYR A 98 5.70 8.44 -8.85
C TYR A 98 5.06 9.82 -8.83
N GLY A 99 3.90 9.96 -9.48
CA GLY A 99 3.05 11.13 -9.34
C GLY A 99 2.25 11.11 -8.03
N PHE A 100 1.66 12.25 -7.67
CA PHE A 100 0.87 12.42 -6.43
C PHE A 100 -0.30 11.43 -6.29
N VAL A 101 -0.83 10.92 -7.40
CA VAL A 101 -1.93 9.94 -7.41
C VAL A 101 -1.44 8.49 -7.29
N ASP A 102 -0.16 8.24 -7.59
CA ASP A 102 0.43 6.91 -7.66
C ASP A 102 1.22 6.55 -6.39
N CYS A 103 1.67 7.57 -5.64
CA CYS A 103 2.37 7.41 -4.37
C CYS A 103 2.02 8.56 -3.45
N TYR A 104 1.71 8.28 -2.18
CA TYR A 104 1.52 9.32 -1.18
C TYR A 104 1.84 8.85 0.25
N PRO A 105 2.25 9.74 1.16
CA PRO A 105 2.56 9.40 2.55
C PRO A 105 1.33 8.93 3.32
N VAL A 106 1.51 7.93 4.17
CA VAL A 106 0.45 7.36 4.99
C VAL A 106 1.01 6.79 6.28
N ASN A 107 0.21 6.76 7.34
CA ASN A 107 0.42 5.92 8.52
C ASN A 107 -0.80 4.99 8.70
N LEU A 108 -0.73 4.04 9.63
CA LEU A 108 -1.77 3.04 9.83
C LEU A 108 -2.60 3.27 11.10
N ASN A 109 -2.50 4.45 11.72
CA ASN A 109 -3.22 4.82 12.94
C ASN A 109 -4.44 5.71 12.69
#